data_AF-A0A8T5BA69-F1
#
_entry.id   AF-A0A8T5BA69-F1
#
_cell.length_a   1.000
_cell.length_b   1.000
_cell.length_c   1.000
_cell.angle_alpha   90.00
_cell.angle_beta   90.00
_cell.angle_gamma   90.00
#
_symmetry.space_group_name_H-M   'P 1'
#
loop_
_entity.id
_entity.type
_entity.pdbx_description
1 polymer ?
#
loop_
_entity_poly.entity_id
_entity_poly.type
_entity_poly.pdbx_seq_one_letter_code
_entity_poly.pdbx_strand_id
1 'polypeptide(L)'
;MGVLDGSKPPTTLSDQSISILRLHCTKLDQIMVRLRNRDKALFEMCASALKRFDMSRAKIYANEMVRIRALSKIIGQTQLAIECIIIRLENFLDLQGVISELKPLSKMISEVSREVSRTMPELSMEMEQLSRLVSETLTQTTIDFSQPTLDLSSVTAGTAESEEILKEVSTIVERTLRENLPEPPSSAIAIPVSITQSKVEVGETPLNMNNVVRREGQPIRVASYARELNLLPEEVSRILTDLDAKGKVRLEECVN
;
A
#
# COMPACT_ATOMS: atom_id res chain seq x y z
N MET A 1 0.07 23.10 36.89
CA MET A 1 -1.15 22.39 36.47
C MET A 1 -2.04 23.43 35.81
N GLY A 2 -1.97 23.52 34.49
CA GLY A 2 -2.48 24.66 33.72
C GLY A 2 -4.01 24.67 33.65
N VAL A 3 -4.60 25.78 34.04
CA VAL A 3 -6.01 26.11 33.87
C VAL A 3 -6.28 26.25 32.37
N LEU A 4 -7.16 25.41 31.83
CA LEU A 4 -7.67 25.55 30.46
C LEU A 4 -8.69 26.70 30.47
N ASP A 5 -8.24 27.87 30.03
CA ASP A 5 -9.08 29.03 29.75
C ASP A 5 -10.03 28.70 28.59
N GLY A 6 -11.33 28.75 28.86
CA GLY A 6 -12.42 28.34 27.98
C GLY A 6 -12.91 29.41 27.02
N SER A 7 -12.04 30.29 26.50
CA SER A 7 -12.47 31.41 25.66
C SER A 7 -12.42 31.17 24.13
N LYS A 8 -12.15 29.93 23.68
CA LYS A 8 -12.20 29.58 22.24
C LYS A 8 -12.86 28.22 22.02
N PRO A 9 -13.80 28.07 21.08
CA PRO A 9 -14.41 26.76 20.81
C PRO A 9 -13.32 25.78 20.34
N PRO A 10 -13.29 24.55 20.90
CA PRO A 10 -12.26 23.55 20.61
C PRO A 10 -12.14 23.17 19.13
N THR A 11 -13.18 23.45 18.33
CA THR A 11 -13.26 23.14 16.88
C THR A 11 -12.27 23.93 16.01
N THR A 12 -11.90 25.16 16.37
CA THR A 12 -11.05 25.98 15.48
C THR A 12 -9.59 25.54 15.43
N LEU A 13 -9.09 24.94 16.52
CA LEU A 13 -7.70 24.50 16.63
C LEU A 13 -7.47 23.16 15.90
N SER A 14 -8.49 22.30 15.88
CA SER A 14 -8.46 20.99 15.23
C SER A 14 -8.58 21.09 13.71
N ASP A 15 -9.46 21.97 13.19
CA ASP A 15 -9.61 22.17 11.74
C ASP A 15 -8.33 22.71 11.09
N GLN A 16 -7.68 23.65 11.78
CA GLN A 16 -6.37 24.16 11.36
C GLN A 16 -5.32 23.05 11.36
N SER A 17 -5.33 22.19 12.37
CA SER A 17 -4.42 21.05 12.48
C SER A 17 -4.63 20.05 11.34
N ILE A 18 -5.88 19.69 11.04
CA ILE A 18 -6.24 18.81 9.91
C ILE A 18 -5.77 19.44 8.58
N SER A 19 -6.00 20.73 8.37
CA SER A 19 -5.54 21.42 7.17
C SER A 19 -4.02 21.41 7.02
N ILE A 20 -3.28 21.58 8.11
CA ILE A 20 -1.80 21.52 8.12
C ILE A 20 -1.34 20.10 7.78
N LEU A 21 -1.94 19.07 8.38
CA LEU A 21 -1.60 17.67 8.10
C LEU A 21 -1.84 17.32 6.62
N ARG A 22 -2.98 17.73 6.04
CA ARG A 22 -3.27 17.57 4.61
C ARG A 22 -2.22 18.25 3.72
N LEU A 23 -1.80 19.46 4.08
CA LEU A 23 -0.72 20.17 3.36
C LEU A 23 0.60 19.38 3.40
N HIS A 24 0.92 18.77 4.54
CA HIS A 24 2.11 17.91 4.65
C HIS A 24 2.01 16.65 3.78
N CYS A 25 0.83 16.01 3.69
CA CYS A 25 0.61 14.90 2.75
C CYS A 25 0.91 15.31 1.30
N THR A 26 0.37 16.44 0.85
CA THR A 26 0.63 16.94 -0.51
C THR A 26 2.10 17.23 -0.77
N LYS A 27 2.83 17.74 0.23
CA LYS A 27 4.29 17.95 0.11
C LYS A 27 5.04 16.62 0.00
N LEU A 28 4.65 15.60 0.77
CA LEU A 28 5.25 14.27 0.70
C LEU A 28 4.97 13.60 -0.66
N ASP A 29 3.79 13.80 -1.26
CA ASP A 29 3.48 13.32 -2.61
C ASP A 29 4.42 13.90 -3.66
N GLN A 30 4.66 15.22 -3.60
CA GLN A 30 5.60 15.89 -4.49
C GLN A 30 7.01 15.33 -4.34
N ILE A 31 7.45 15.05 -3.11
CA ILE A 31 8.76 14.43 -2.84
C ILE A 31 8.79 13.00 -3.41
N MET A 32 7.72 12.22 -3.25
CA MET A 32 7.64 10.86 -3.76
C MET A 32 7.73 10.81 -5.29
N VAL A 33 7.05 11.73 -5.99
CA VAL A 33 7.16 11.86 -7.46
C VAL A 33 8.60 12.18 -7.86
N ARG A 34 9.27 13.11 -7.16
CA ARG A 34 10.68 13.46 -7.42
C ARG A 34 11.63 12.28 -7.19
N LEU A 35 11.44 11.53 -6.12
CA LEU A 35 12.23 10.33 -5.82
C LEU A 35 12.04 9.25 -6.89
N ARG A 36 10.81 9.04 -7.35
CA ARG A 36 10.49 8.10 -8.43
C ARG A 36 11.16 8.48 -9.75
N ASN A 37 11.17 9.77 -10.09
CA ASN A 37 11.87 10.26 -11.28
C ASN A 37 13.39 10.09 -11.16
N ARG A 38 13.95 10.30 -9.96
CA ARG A 38 15.38 10.04 -9.70
C ARG A 38 15.73 8.55 -9.77
N ASP A 39 14.88 7.65 -9.26
CA ASP A 39 15.08 6.19 -9.37
C ASP A 39 15.14 5.77 -10.84
N LYS A 40 14.22 6.26 -11.67
CA LYS A 40 14.21 6.03 -13.13
C LYS A 40 15.48 6.54 -13.81
N ALA A 41 15.90 7.78 -13.51
CA ALA A 41 17.11 8.35 -14.09
C ALA A 41 18.37 7.55 -13.69
N LEU A 42 18.47 7.12 -12.43
CA LEU A 42 19.58 6.28 -11.96
C LEU A 42 19.56 4.90 -12.61
N PHE A 43 18.38 4.32 -12.85
CA PHE A 43 18.25 3.07 -13.58
C PHE A 43 18.80 3.18 -15.01
N GLU A 44 18.44 4.25 -15.74
CA GLU A 44 18.93 4.50 -17.10
C GLU A 44 20.45 4.74 -17.13
N MET A 45 20.98 5.49 -16.16
CA MET A 45 22.42 5.71 -16.00
C MET A 45 23.17 4.41 -15.65
N CYS A 46 22.59 3.56 -14.80
CA CYS A 46 23.11 2.24 -14.45
C CYS A 46 23.18 1.32 -15.67
N ALA A 47 22.07 1.21 -16.42
CA ALA A 47 22.02 0.44 -17.66
C ALA A 47 23.05 0.93 -18.69
N SER A 48 23.23 2.25 -18.80
CA SER A 48 24.23 2.86 -19.69
C SER A 48 25.67 2.58 -19.24
N ALA A 49 25.94 2.58 -17.93
CA ALA A 49 27.24 2.23 -17.38
C ALA A 49 27.59 0.75 -17.62
N LEU A 50 26.61 -0.15 -17.46
CA LEU A 50 26.76 -1.58 -17.77
C LEU A 50 27.09 -1.82 -19.24
N LYS A 51 26.39 -1.13 -20.16
CA LYS A 51 26.67 -1.22 -21.61
C LYS A 51 28.09 -0.79 -21.99
N ARG A 52 28.71 0.09 -21.19
CA ARG A 52 30.09 0.56 -21.36
C ARG A 52 31.11 -0.27 -20.57
N PHE A 53 30.67 -1.36 -19.92
CA PHE A 53 31.48 -2.18 -19.01
C PHE A 53 32.09 -1.38 -17.84
N ASP A 54 31.51 -0.24 -17.48
CA ASP A 54 31.94 0.59 -16.34
C ASP A 54 31.25 0.10 -15.06
N MET A 55 31.74 -1.01 -14.53
CA MET A 55 31.16 -1.70 -13.37
C MET A 55 31.21 -0.85 -12.10
N SER A 56 32.24 -0.03 -11.94
CA SER A 56 32.39 0.86 -10.78
C SER A 56 31.25 1.87 -10.71
N ARG A 57 30.93 2.55 -11.83
CA ARG A 57 29.79 3.49 -11.86
C ARG A 57 28.44 2.78 -11.76
N ALA A 58 28.27 1.64 -12.43
CA ALA A 58 27.04 0.85 -12.33
C ALA A 58 26.72 0.50 -10.87
N LYS A 59 27.73 0.06 -10.09
CA LYS A 59 27.57 -0.25 -8.67
C LYS A 59 27.19 0.97 -7.83
N ILE A 60 27.78 2.14 -8.10
CA ILE A 60 27.42 3.39 -7.41
C ILE A 60 25.95 3.74 -7.66
N TYR A 61 25.50 3.72 -8.93
CA TYR A 61 24.12 4.03 -9.26
C TYR A 61 23.14 3.04 -8.64
N ALA A 62 23.44 1.73 -8.69
CA ALA A 62 22.61 0.70 -8.06
C ALA A 62 22.48 0.90 -6.54
N ASN A 63 23.57 1.23 -5.85
CA ASN A 63 23.53 1.53 -4.41
C ASN A 63 22.66 2.74 -4.09
N GLU A 64 22.72 3.80 -4.91
CA GLU A 64 21.89 4.98 -4.71
C GLU A 64 20.40 4.70 -4.96
N MET A 65 20.07 3.86 -5.95
CA MET A 65 18.70 3.39 -6.17
C MET A 65 18.13 2.68 -4.94
N VAL A 66 18.92 1.78 -4.32
CA VAL A 66 18.49 1.09 -3.09
C VAL A 66 18.17 2.10 -1.98
N ARG A 67 19.00 3.15 -1.82
CA ARG A 67 18.76 4.22 -0.84
C ARG A 67 17.49 5.01 -1.15
N ILE A 68 17.26 5.37 -2.42
CA ILE A 68 16.05 6.09 -2.85
C ILE A 68 14.80 5.25 -2.61
N ARG A 69 14.84 3.95 -2.88
CA ARG A 69 13.73 3.02 -2.63
C ARG A 69 13.44 2.88 -1.14
N ALA A 70 14.48 2.80 -0.31
CA ALA A 70 14.33 2.79 1.14
C ALA A 70 13.68 4.09 1.65
N LEU A 71 14.13 5.25 1.15
CA LEU A 71 13.53 6.55 1.50
C LEU A 71 12.06 6.65 1.04
N SER A 72 11.76 6.14 -0.16
CA SER A 72 10.39 6.10 -0.69
C SER A 72 9.45 5.26 0.20
N LYS A 73 9.95 4.13 0.73
CA LYS A 73 9.20 3.30 1.68
C LYS A 73 8.88 4.06 2.98
N ILE A 74 9.88 4.74 3.55
CA ILE A 74 9.70 5.54 4.78
C ILE A 74 8.69 6.68 4.57
N ILE A 75 8.76 7.37 3.42
CA ILE A 75 7.83 8.44 3.09
C ILE A 75 6.41 7.90 2.93
N GLY A 76 6.22 6.79 2.19
CA GLY A 76 4.90 6.18 2.03
C GLY A 76 4.31 5.72 3.37
N GLN A 77 5.14 5.14 4.23
CA GLN A 77 4.77 4.81 5.61
C GLN A 77 4.33 6.03 6.42
N THR A 78 5.03 7.15 6.28
CA THR A 78 4.68 8.41 6.96
C THR A 78 3.36 8.98 6.44
N GLN A 79 3.08 8.88 5.14
CA GLN A 79 1.81 9.33 4.56
C GLN A 79 0.63 8.55 5.11
N LEU A 80 0.72 7.21 5.17
CA LEU A 80 -0.32 6.36 5.77
C LEU A 80 -0.59 6.73 7.23
N ALA A 81 0.47 7.02 8.00
CA ALA A 81 0.32 7.46 9.38
C ALA A 81 -0.43 8.79 9.49
N ILE A 82 -0.10 9.77 8.64
CA ILE A 82 -0.77 11.07 8.63
C ILE A 82 -2.23 10.93 8.20
N GLU A 83 -2.53 10.13 7.18
CA GLU A 83 -3.91 9.84 6.75
C GLU A 83 -4.74 9.24 7.89
N CYS A 84 -4.18 8.26 8.61
CA CYS A 84 -4.82 7.67 9.77
C CYS A 84 -5.10 8.72 10.87
N ILE A 85 -4.14 9.60 11.16
CA ILE A 85 -4.32 10.68 12.15
C ILE A 85 -5.43 11.65 11.72
N ILE A 86 -5.47 12.03 10.45
CA ILE A 86 -6.52 12.92 9.92
C ILE A 86 -7.90 12.29 10.18
N ILE A 87 -8.10 11.03 9.79
CA ILE A 87 -9.38 10.32 9.98
C ILE A 87 -9.75 10.23 11.46
N ARG A 88 -8.77 9.91 12.34
CA ARG A 88 -9.02 9.86 13.79
C ARG A 88 -9.41 11.22 14.36
N LEU A 89 -8.79 12.30 13.89
CA LEU A 89 -9.12 13.68 14.31
C LEU A 89 -10.50 14.10 13.81
N GLU A 90 -10.87 13.74 12.58
CA GLU A 90 -12.21 13.99 12.03
C GLU A 90 -13.29 13.29 12.87
N ASN A 91 -13.12 11.97 13.10
CA ASN A 91 -14.04 11.20 13.95
C ASN A 91 -14.12 11.78 15.37
N PHE A 92 -13.00 12.25 15.93
CA PHE A 92 -12.98 12.90 17.24
C PHE A 92 -13.83 14.18 17.25
N LEU A 93 -13.77 15.00 16.19
CA LEU A 93 -14.57 16.22 16.11
C LEU A 93 -16.05 15.94 15.94
N ASP A 94 -16.41 14.95 15.14
CA ASP A 94 -17.81 14.52 14.97
C ASP A 94 -18.39 14.08 16.33
N LEU A 95 -17.64 13.27 17.09
CA LEU A 95 -18.03 12.84 18.42
C LEU A 95 -18.09 14.01 19.42
N GLN A 96 -17.16 14.96 19.35
CA GLN A 96 -17.18 16.15 20.20
C GLN A 96 -18.44 16.99 19.96
N GLY A 97 -18.89 17.09 18.70
CA GLY A 97 -20.18 17.70 18.34
C GLY A 97 -21.34 17.04 19.07
N VAL A 98 -21.45 15.71 18.97
CA VAL A 98 -22.50 14.93 19.65
C VAL A 98 -22.45 15.11 21.18
N ILE A 99 -21.26 15.05 21.80
CA ILE A 99 -21.11 15.26 23.25
C ILE A 99 -21.56 16.67 23.66
N SER A 100 -21.25 17.68 22.84
CA SER A 100 -21.63 19.06 23.11
C SER A 100 -23.15 19.27 23.11
N GLU A 101 -23.89 18.49 22.31
CA GLU A 101 -25.36 18.47 22.26
C GLU A 101 -25.98 17.63 23.38
N LEU A 102 -25.38 16.49 23.73
CA LEU A 102 -25.88 15.60 24.79
C LEU A 102 -25.68 16.17 26.21
N LYS A 103 -24.62 16.95 26.43
CA LYS A 103 -24.28 17.53 27.74
C LYS A 103 -25.40 18.39 28.35
N PRO A 104 -26.02 19.36 27.64
CA PRO A 104 -27.16 20.10 28.18
C PRO A 104 -28.41 19.22 28.37
N LEU A 105 -28.63 18.23 27.52
CA LEU A 105 -29.76 17.29 27.66
C LEU A 105 -29.64 16.45 28.95
N SER A 106 -28.45 15.96 29.27
CA SER A 106 -28.17 15.25 30.53
C SER A 106 -28.53 16.09 31.76
N LYS A 107 -28.18 17.38 31.75
CA LYS A 107 -28.55 18.31 32.83
C LYS A 107 -30.06 18.46 32.95
N MET A 108 -30.75 18.68 31.83
CA MET A 108 -32.20 18.83 31.80
C MET A 108 -32.91 17.57 32.35
N ILE A 109 -32.47 16.38 31.95
CA ILE A 109 -33.02 15.12 32.45
C ILE A 109 -32.79 14.97 33.97
N SER A 110 -31.62 15.36 34.48
CA SER A 110 -31.36 15.35 35.92
C SER A 110 -32.25 16.34 36.70
N GLU A 111 -32.57 17.49 36.10
CA GLU A 111 -33.45 18.50 36.70
C GLU A 111 -34.90 18.00 36.76
N VAL A 112 -35.41 17.43 35.67
CA VAL A 112 -36.75 16.82 35.60
C VAL A 112 -36.84 15.64 36.57
N SER A 113 -35.82 14.79 36.62
CA SER A 113 -35.76 13.68 37.58
C SER A 113 -35.93 14.18 39.03
N ARG A 114 -35.21 15.24 39.40
CA ARG A 114 -35.32 15.87 40.73
C ARG A 114 -36.70 16.46 41.02
N GLU A 115 -37.38 16.99 40.00
CA GLU A 115 -38.74 17.54 40.14
C GLU A 115 -39.77 16.43 40.31
N VAL A 116 -39.70 15.37 39.49
CA VAL A 116 -40.55 14.18 39.59
C VAL A 116 -40.38 13.50 40.94
N SER A 117 -39.16 13.39 41.46
CA SER A 117 -38.93 12.84 42.81
C SER A 117 -39.68 13.60 43.92
N ARG A 118 -40.00 14.87 43.72
CA ARG A 118 -40.74 15.69 44.69
C ARG A 118 -42.26 15.64 44.49
N THR A 119 -42.71 15.54 43.24
CA THR A 119 -44.13 15.64 42.88
C THR A 119 -44.82 14.29 42.72
N MET A 120 -44.09 13.26 42.27
CA MET A 120 -44.58 11.90 42.03
C MET A 120 -43.51 10.85 42.40
N PRO A 121 -43.38 10.53 43.70
CA PRO A 121 -42.33 9.63 44.20
C PRO A 121 -42.36 8.23 43.58
N GLU A 122 -43.53 7.75 43.16
CA GLU A 122 -43.70 6.44 42.53
C GLU A 122 -42.92 6.31 41.21
N LEU A 123 -42.68 7.43 40.50
CA LEU A 123 -41.94 7.46 39.24
C LEU A 123 -40.46 7.83 39.41
N SER A 124 -40.04 8.20 40.62
CA SER A 124 -38.68 8.67 40.91
C SER A 124 -37.60 7.67 40.52
N MET A 125 -37.83 6.38 40.80
CA MET A 125 -36.85 5.32 40.53
C MET A 125 -36.56 5.16 39.03
N GLU A 126 -37.60 5.25 38.18
CA GLU A 126 -37.45 5.13 36.73
C GLU A 126 -36.73 6.36 36.14
N MET A 127 -37.03 7.56 36.66
CA MET A 127 -36.36 8.79 36.23
C MET A 127 -34.90 8.85 36.69
N GLU A 128 -34.57 8.31 37.86
CA GLU A 128 -33.19 8.22 38.34
C GLU A 128 -32.38 7.22 37.49
N GLN A 129 -32.96 6.07 37.14
CA GLN A 129 -32.35 5.12 36.20
C GLN A 129 -32.08 5.77 34.84
N LEU A 130 -33.05 6.51 34.29
CA LEU A 130 -32.88 7.23 33.02
C LEU A 130 -31.75 8.28 33.11
N SER A 131 -31.73 9.08 34.17
CA SER A 131 -30.67 10.08 34.40
C SER A 131 -29.29 9.43 34.50
N ARG A 132 -29.20 8.27 35.16
CA ARG A 132 -27.97 7.50 35.27
C ARG A 132 -27.53 6.95 33.91
N LEU A 133 -28.43 6.36 33.12
CA LEU A 133 -28.12 5.82 31.80
C LEU A 133 -27.60 6.90 30.85
N VAL A 134 -28.22 8.08 30.84
CA VAL A 134 -27.77 9.21 30.00
C VAL A 134 -26.41 9.72 30.46
N SER A 135 -26.19 9.81 31.77
CA SER A 135 -24.89 10.20 32.33
C SER A 135 -23.81 9.17 32.00
N GLU A 136 -24.13 7.89 32.11
CA GLU A 136 -23.24 6.78 31.76
C GLU A 136 -22.89 6.80 30.27
N THR A 137 -23.89 6.97 29.40
CA THR A 137 -23.68 7.09 27.95
C THR A 137 -22.78 8.29 27.62
N LEU A 138 -22.96 9.45 28.27
CA LEU A 138 -22.10 10.61 28.09
C LEU A 138 -20.65 10.35 28.55
N THR A 139 -20.48 9.61 29.66
CA THR A 139 -19.15 9.21 30.13
C THR A 139 -18.48 8.17 29.22
N GLN A 140 -19.24 7.20 28.69
CA GLN A 140 -18.74 6.20 27.74
C GLN A 140 -18.38 6.83 26.39
N THR A 141 -19.12 7.87 25.97
CA THR A 141 -18.85 8.64 24.75
C THR A 141 -17.63 9.56 24.91
N THR A 142 -17.19 9.84 26.14
CA THR A 142 -15.90 10.49 26.39
C THR A 142 -14.81 9.44 26.13
N ILE A 143 -14.57 9.16 24.86
CA ILE A 143 -13.63 8.14 24.40
C ILE A 143 -12.26 8.47 24.97
N ASP A 144 -11.70 7.51 25.70
CA ASP A 144 -10.31 7.54 26.08
C ASP A 144 -9.45 7.18 24.85
N PHE A 145 -8.97 8.20 24.15
CA PHE A 145 -8.02 8.05 23.04
C PHE A 145 -6.62 7.62 23.51
N SER A 146 -6.45 7.23 24.77
CA SER A 146 -5.20 6.69 25.32
C SER A 146 -4.77 5.36 24.72
N GLN A 147 -5.57 4.74 23.83
CA GLN A 147 -5.18 3.51 23.14
C GLN A 147 -3.76 3.64 22.58
N PRO A 148 -2.85 2.77 23.05
CA PRO A 148 -1.44 3.07 23.05
C PRO A 148 -0.89 2.86 21.65
N THR A 149 -0.19 3.88 21.19
CA THR A 149 0.77 3.87 20.08
C THR A 149 0.17 3.78 18.68
N LEU A 150 0.44 4.83 17.90
CA LEU A 150 0.51 4.76 16.44
C LEU A 150 1.72 3.90 16.03
N ASP A 151 1.72 2.62 16.41
CA ASP A 151 2.62 1.69 15.77
C ASP A 151 2.10 1.49 14.35
N LEU A 152 2.85 2.00 13.38
CA LEU A 152 2.46 1.92 11.98
C LEU A 152 2.29 0.46 11.52
N SER A 153 3.01 -0.48 12.13
CA SER A 153 2.80 -1.91 11.87
C SER A 153 1.41 -2.36 12.28
N SER A 154 0.89 -1.86 13.42
CA SER A 154 -0.48 -2.09 13.87
C SER A 154 -1.52 -1.33 13.04
N VAL A 155 -1.20 -0.14 12.52
CA VAL A 155 -2.12 0.63 11.66
C VAL A 155 -2.35 -0.06 10.33
N THR A 156 -1.31 -0.72 9.78
CA THR A 156 -1.42 -1.47 8.52
C THR A 156 -1.73 -2.95 8.70
N ALA A 157 -1.60 -3.49 9.92
CA ALA A 157 -2.03 -4.84 10.23
C ALA A 157 -3.55 -4.84 10.36
N GLY A 158 -4.24 -5.30 9.31
CA GLY A 158 -5.68 -5.44 9.32
C GLY A 158 -6.13 -6.31 10.50
N THR A 159 -7.22 -5.92 11.16
CA THR A 159 -8.00 -6.82 12.00
C THR A 159 -8.82 -7.76 11.12
N ALA A 160 -9.24 -8.91 11.64
CA ALA A 160 -10.11 -9.84 10.91
C ALA A 160 -11.37 -9.14 10.36
N GLU A 161 -11.97 -8.25 11.14
CA GLU A 161 -13.13 -7.44 10.72
C GLU A 161 -12.76 -6.48 9.58
N SER A 162 -11.59 -5.83 9.64
CA SER A 162 -11.16 -4.93 8.56
C SER A 162 -10.88 -5.68 7.26
N GLU A 163 -10.38 -6.92 7.32
CA GLU A 163 -10.17 -7.77 6.14
C GLU A 163 -11.49 -8.21 5.50
N GLU A 164 -12.51 -8.51 6.32
CA GLU A 164 -13.86 -8.81 5.84
C GLU A 164 -14.48 -7.60 5.13
N ILE A 165 -14.36 -6.41 5.71
CA ILE A 165 -14.81 -5.15 5.09
C ILE A 165 -14.07 -4.92 3.76
N LEU A 166 -12.76 -5.10 3.72
CA LEU A 166 -11.98 -4.96 2.47
C LEU A 166 -12.44 -5.95 1.40
N LYS A 167 -12.80 -7.18 1.78
CA LYS A 167 -13.35 -8.17 0.86
C LYS A 167 -14.70 -7.74 0.30
N GLU A 168 -15.61 -7.28 1.16
CA GLU A 168 -16.91 -6.76 0.72
C GLU A 168 -16.73 -5.59 -0.26
N VAL A 169 -15.93 -4.59 0.11
CA VAL A 169 -15.65 -3.44 -0.75
C VAL A 169 -15.02 -3.88 -2.07
N SER A 170 -14.10 -4.85 -2.06
CA SER A 170 -13.51 -5.39 -3.29
C SER A 170 -14.56 -6.02 -4.20
N THR A 171 -15.52 -6.77 -3.66
CA THR A 171 -16.59 -7.37 -4.49
C THR A 171 -17.49 -6.31 -5.13
N ILE A 172 -17.76 -5.20 -4.43
CA ILE A 172 -18.54 -4.07 -4.94
C ILE A 172 -17.76 -3.34 -6.05
N VAL A 173 -16.46 -3.09 -5.82
CA VAL A 173 -15.59 -2.45 -6.82
C VAL A 173 -15.46 -3.32 -8.07
N GLU A 174 -15.28 -4.63 -7.92
CA GLU A 174 -15.22 -5.57 -9.05
C GLU A 174 -16.53 -5.58 -9.86
N ARG A 175 -17.68 -5.60 -9.17
CA ARG A 175 -18.99 -5.54 -9.82
C ARG A 175 -19.13 -4.26 -10.63
N THR A 176 -18.81 -3.13 -10.01
CA THR A 176 -18.86 -1.81 -10.64
C THR A 176 -17.92 -1.76 -11.84
N LEU A 177 -16.72 -2.33 -11.74
CA LEU A 177 -15.78 -2.37 -12.86
C LEU A 177 -16.33 -3.21 -14.01
N ARG A 178 -16.90 -4.39 -13.74
CA ARG A 178 -17.51 -5.25 -14.78
C ARG A 178 -18.67 -4.57 -15.49
N GLU A 179 -19.50 -3.81 -14.75
CA GLU A 179 -20.61 -3.05 -15.32
C GLU A 179 -20.15 -1.86 -16.19
N ASN A 180 -18.96 -1.30 -15.91
CA ASN A 180 -18.39 -0.17 -16.65
C ASN A 180 -17.40 -0.58 -17.75
N LEU A 181 -17.11 -1.87 -17.92
CA LEU A 181 -16.27 -2.34 -19.02
C LEU A 181 -17.08 -2.37 -20.33
N PRO A 182 -16.59 -1.76 -21.43
CA PRO A 182 -17.23 -1.89 -22.73
C PRO A 182 -17.18 -3.35 -23.21
N GLU A 183 -18.22 -3.78 -23.94
CA GLU A 183 -18.25 -5.12 -24.52
C GLU A 183 -17.02 -5.33 -25.42
N PRO A 184 -16.33 -6.48 -25.32
CA PRO A 184 -15.20 -6.78 -26.17
C PRO A 184 -15.67 -6.78 -27.64
N PRO A 185 -14.87 -6.23 -28.59
CA PRO A 185 -15.29 -6.17 -29.98
C PRO A 185 -15.56 -7.59 -30.49
N SER A 186 -16.83 -7.84 -30.85
CA SER A 186 -17.27 -9.10 -31.45
C SER A 186 -16.62 -9.22 -32.83
N SER A 187 -15.52 -9.96 -32.91
CA SER A 187 -14.98 -10.41 -34.19
C SER A 187 -15.85 -11.57 -34.67
N ALA A 188 -16.94 -11.23 -35.35
CA ALA A 188 -17.71 -12.13 -36.16
C ALA A 188 -17.48 -11.80 -37.65
N ILE A 189 -16.31 -12.14 -38.17
CA ILE A 189 -16.17 -12.59 -39.56
C ILE A 189 -15.24 -13.80 -39.56
N ALA A 190 -15.84 -14.99 -39.48
CA ALA A 190 -15.20 -16.22 -39.90
C ALA A 190 -15.10 -16.20 -41.44
N ILE A 191 -13.89 -16.07 -41.99
CA ILE A 191 -13.61 -16.43 -43.38
C ILE A 191 -12.92 -17.80 -43.34
N PRO A 192 -13.46 -18.85 -43.99
CA PRO A 192 -12.83 -20.16 -44.02
C PRO A 192 -11.78 -20.18 -45.14
N VAL A 193 -10.50 -20.42 -44.83
CA VAL A 193 -9.51 -20.80 -45.85
C VAL A 193 -8.61 -21.92 -45.30
N SER A 194 -8.72 -23.08 -45.95
CA SER A 194 -7.94 -24.29 -45.70
C SER A 194 -6.46 -24.14 -46.07
N ILE A 195 -5.63 -24.87 -45.34
CA ILE A 195 -4.16 -24.97 -45.38
C ILE A 195 -3.63 -25.45 -46.74
N THR A 196 -2.53 -24.88 -47.25
CA THR A 196 -1.48 -25.62 -48.00
C THR A 196 -0.13 -24.90 -47.90
N GLN A 197 0.91 -25.65 -47.50
CA GLN A 197 2.29 -25.23 -47.37
C GLN A 197 2.98 -25.08 -48.75
N SER A 198 3.46 -23.88 -49.08
CA SER A 198 4.74 -23.69 -49.83
C SER A 198 5.14 -22.22 -49.97
N LYS A 199 6.34 -21.93 -49.48
CA LYS A 199 7.44 -21.22 -50.18
C LYS A 199 7.34 -19.70 -50.46
N VAL A 200 8.16 -18.98 -49.67
CA VAL A 200 9.04 -17.83 -50.00
C VAL A 200 8.50 -16.39 -49.86
N GLU A 201 9.10 -15.71 -48.86
CA GLU A 201 9.66 -14.34 -48.76
C GLU A 201 8.85 -13.15 -49.34
N VAL A 202 8.78 -11.95 -48.74
CA VAL A 202 9.70 -11.18 -47.88
C VAL A 202 8.84 -10.22 -47.03
N GLY A 203 9.26 -9.95 -45.80
CA GLY A 203 9.13 -8.59 -45.22
C GLY A 203 8.42 -8.48 -43.89
N GLU A 204 9.07 -8.90 -42.80
CA GLU A 204 9.00 -8.19 -41.51
C GLU A 204 10.18 -8.64 -40.64
N THR A 205 11.01 -7.68 -40.25
CA THR A 205 12.24 -7.85 -39.47
C THR A 205 11.98 -7.68 -37.96
N PRO A 206 12.08 -8.74 -37.15
CA PRO A 206 12.36 -8.62 -35.73
C PRO A 206 13.88 -8.52 -35.50
N LEU A 207 14.28 -7.66 -34.55
CA LEU A 207 15.67 -7.39 -34.20
C LEU A 207 16.44 -8.67 -33.87
N ASN A 208 17.31 -9.00 -34.82
CA ASN A 208 18.42 -9.92 -34.75
C ASN A 208 19.47 -9.44 -33.72
N MET A 209 19.70 -10.24 -32.68
CA MET A 209 20.95 -10.22 -31.91
C MET A 209 21.61 -11.60 -32.05
N ASN A 210 22.00 -11.96 -33.26
CA ASN A 210 23.02 -12.97 -33.48
C ASN A 210 24.37 -12.39 -33.09
N ASN A 211 25.12 -13.13 -32.27
CA ASN A 211 26.51 -13.56 -32.50
C ASN A 211 27.26 -13.74 -31.17
N VAL A 212 26.97 -14.82 -30.45
CA VAL A 212 28.07 -15.60 -29.88
C VAL A 212 28.22 -16.82 -30.77
N VAL A 213 28.89 -16.60 -31.89
CA VAL A 213 29.40 -17.71 -32.68
C VAL A 213 30.59 -18.28 -31.90
N ARG A 214 30.63 -19.62 -31.84
CA ARG A 214 31.78 -20.53 -31.67
C ARG A 214 31.96 -21.06 -30.25
N ARG A 215 32.22 -22.36 -30.05
CA ARG A 215 32.80 -23.37 -30.95
C ARG A 215 32.30 -24.75 -30.50
N GLU A 216 31.97 -25.63 -31.44
CA GLU A 216 31.83 -27.07 -31.17
C GLU A 216 33.10 -27.56 -30.45
N GLY A 217 32.92 -28.23 -29.30
CA GLY A 217 33.97 -29.04 -28.67
C GLY A 217 34.81 -28.43 -27.53
N GLN A 218 34.38 -27.38 -26.83
CA GLN A 218 35.08 -26.93 -25.61
C GLN A 218 34.26 -27.20 -24.33
N PRO A 219 34.80 -27.92 -23.32
CA PRO A 219 34.06 -28.23 -22.11
C PRO A 219 33.80 -26.96 -21.30
N ILE A 220 32.53 -26.75 -20.93
CA ILE A 220 32.10 -25.61 -20.12
C ILE A 220 32.69 -25.76 -18.72
N ARG A 221 33.66 -24.91 -18.37
CA ARG A 221 34.23 -24.88 -17.02
C ARG A 221 33.30 -24.09 -16.10
N VAL A 222 32.45 -24.81 -15.36
CA VAL A 222 31.43 -24.25 -14.44
C VAL A 222 32.00 -23.17 -13.49
N ALA A 223 33.25 -23.33 -13.04
CA ALA A 223 33.92 -22.41 -12.13
C ALA A 223 34.25 -21.02 -12.73
N SER A 224 34.40 -20.88 -14.06
CA SER A 224 34.61 -19.57 -14.68
C SER A 224 33.28 -18.83 -14.86
N TYR A 225 32.21 -19.55 -15.20
CA TYR A 225 30.88 -18.98 -15.40
C TYR A 225 30.23 -18.53 -14.08
N ALA A 226 30.43 -19.28 -12.99
CA ALA A 226 29.96 -18.91 -11.66
C ALA A 226 30.55 -17.57 -11.18
N ARG A 227 31.84 -17.32 -11.49
CA ARG A 227 32.53 -16.06 -11.18
C ARG A 227 32.05 -14.90 -12.04
N GLU A 228 31.70 -15.15 -13.29
CA GLU A 228 31.28 -14.11 -14.24
C GLU A 228 29.83 -13.68 -14.01
N LEU A 229 28.98 -14.59 -13.51
CA LEU A 229 27.58 -14.32 -13.18
C LEU A 229 27.33 -14.00 -11.69
N ASN A 230 28.33 -14.13 -10.81
CA ASN A 230 28.20 -14.03 -9.35
C ASN A 230 27.15 -15.01 -8.76
N LEU A 231 27.04 -16.22 -9.32
CA LEU A 231 26.24 -17.30 -8.74
C LEU A 231 27.14 -18.32 -8.04
N LEU A 232 26.61 -19.02 -7.03
CA LEU A 232 27.34 -20.14 -6.43
C LEU A 232 27.49 -21.28 -7.46
N PRO A 233 28.61 -22.02 -7.46
CA PRO A 233 28.85 -23.10 -8.43
C PRO A 233 27.76 -24.17 -8.44
N GLU A 234 27.13 -24.42 -7.28
CA GLU A 234 26.01 -25.36 -7.13
C GLU A 234 24.75 -24.90 -7.89
N GLU A 235 24.53 -23.60 -7.96
CA GLU A 235 23.36 -23.00 -8.58
C GLU A 235 23.49 -22.99 -10.11
N VAL A 236 24.72 -22.77 -10.61
CA VAL A 236 25.07 -22.97 -12.02
C VAL A 236 24.89 -24.43 -12.41
N SER A 237 25.25 -25.37 -11.54
CA SER A 237 25.04 -26.81 -11.78
C SER A 237 23.54 -27.16 -11.88
N ARG A 238 22.69 -26.61 -11.00
CA ARG A 238 21.23 -26.81 -11.07
C ARG A 238 20.61 -26.25 -12.35
N ILE A 239 21.07 -25.08 -12.80
CA ILE A 239 20.57 -24.47 -14.04
C ILE A 239 21.00 -25.32 -15.25
N LEU A 240 22.22 -25.84 -15.25
CA LEU A 240 22.71 -26.69 -16.33
C LEU A 240 21.95 -28.02 -16.40
N THR A 241 21.63 -28.65 -15.27
CA THR A 241 20.82 -29.88 -15.24
C THR A 241 19.35 -29.65 -15.64
N ASP A 242 18.76 -28.50 -15.28
CA ASP A 242 17.40 -28.14 -15.74
C ASP A 242 17.36 -27.86 -17.25
N LEU A 243 18.44 -27.30 -17.81
CA LEU A 243 18.54 -27.07 -19.26
C LEU A 243 18.82 -28.36 -20.05
N ASP A 244 19.53 -29.32 -19.46
CA ASP A 244 19.74 -30.66 -20.01
C ASP A 244 18.43 -31.46 -20.01
N ALA A 245 17.66 -31.41 -18.91
CA ALA A 245 16.32 -31.99 -18.82
C ALA A 245 15.34 -31.40 -19.85
N LYS A 246 15.54 -30.14 -20.25
CA LYS A 246 14.76 -29.45 -21.29
C LYS A 246 15.31 -29.68 -22.71
N GLY A 247 16.34 -30.50 -22.87
CA GLY A 247 16.95 -30.88 -24.16
C GLY A 247 17.66 -29.72 -24.87
N LYS A 248 17.97 -28.63 -24.16
CA LYS A 248 18.60 -27.43 -24.73
C LYS A 248 20.13 -27.47 -24.67
N VAL A 249 20.69 -28.33 -23.84
CA VAL A 249 22.11 -28.63 -23.72
C VAL A 249 22.30 -30.14 -23.54
N ARG A 250 23.50 -30.65 -23.79
CA ARG A 250 23.90 -32.03 -23.49
C ARG A 250 25.09 -31.99 -22.55
N LEU A 251 24.92 -32.50 -21.32
CA LEU A 251 26.01 -32.64 -20.37
C LEU A 251 26.70 -34.00 -20.58
N GLU A 252 27.93 -34.01 -21.11
CA GLU A 252 28.73 -35.24 -21.13
C GLU A 252 29.42 -35.42 -19.77
N GLU A 253 29.23 -36.59 -19.15
CA GLU A 253 29.90 -36.97 -17.90
C GLU A 253 31.42 -36.99 -18.10
N CYS A 254 32.10 -35.95 -17.63
CA CYS A 254 33.55 -35.99 -17.50
C CYS A 254 33.91 -36.83 -16.28
N VAL A 255 34.06 -38.15 -16.48
CA VAL A 255 34.73 -39.03 -15.52
C VAL A 255 36.23 -38.70 -15.55
N ASN A 256 36.69 -37.92 -14.57
CA ASN A 256 37.91 -38.13 -13.77
C ASN A 256 38.18 -36.94 -12.84
#